data_AF-A0A7C6ZZK4-F1
#
_entry.id   AF-A0A7C6ZZK4-F1
#
_cell.length_a   1.000
_cell.length_b   1.000
_cell.length_c   1.000
_cell.angle_alpha   90.00
_cell.angle_beta   90.00
_cell.angle_gamma   90.00
#
_symmetry.space_group_name_H-M   'P 1'
#
loop_
_entity.id
_entity.type
_entity.pdbx_description
1 polymer ?
#
loop_
_entity_poly.entity_id
_entity_poly.type
_entity_poly.pdbx_seq_one_letter_code
_entity_poly.pdbx_strand_id
1 'polypeptide(L)'
;MFERLGGNIQKKKLEKALEMLRNESPQELRRKLGQMDTQEILQKIDEFDPRKLNQMGISLDEIKSKVTERDFEKLVQVLGPDGAIIAQRLKSLLK
;
A
#
# COMPACT_ATOMS: atom_id res chain seq x y z
N MET A 1 -4.59 25.72 -5.42
CA MET A 1 -3.14 25.42 -5.55
C MET A 1 -2.62 24.35 -4.57
N PHE A 2 -3.44 23.85 -3.62
CA PHE A 2 -3.04 22.84 -2.63
C PHE A 2 -3.28 21.37 -3.05
N GLU A 3 -4.22 21.08 -3.95
CA GLU A 3 -4.53 19.70 -4.40
C GLU A 3 -3.38 19.02 -5.15
N ARG A 4 -2.61 19.76 -5.97
CA ARG A 4 -1.47 19.20 -6.72
C ARG A 4 -0.24 18.88 -5.85
N LEU A 5 -0.06 19.58 -4.73
CA LEU A 5 1.04 19.35 -3.79
C LEU A 5 0.78 18.11 -2.91
N GLY A 6 -0.48 17.93 -2.47
CA GLY A 6 -0.89 16.75 -1.70
C GLY A 6 -0.72 15.45 -2.48
N GLY A 7 -1.16 15.43 -3.74
CA GLY A 7 -1.05 14.24 -4.61
C GLY A 7 0.39 13.80 -4.87
N ASN A 8 1.31 14.75 -5.09
CA ASN A 8 2.74 14.43 -5.32
C ASN A 8 3.44 13.86 -4.07
N ILE A 9 3.12 14.39 -2.88
CA ILE A 9 3.69 13.88 -1.63
C ILE A 9 3.16 12.48 -1.32
N GLN A 10 1.86 12.26 -1.51
CA GLN A 10 1.25 10.95 -1.31
C GLN A 10 1.73 9.92 -2.34
N LYS A 11 1.93 10.32 -3.61
CA LYS A 11 2.56 9.47 -4.64
C LYS A 11 3.96 9.02 -4.23
N LYS A 12 4.82 9.95 -3.79
CA LYS A 12 6.17 9.60 -3.30
C LYS A 12 6.14 8.67 -2.09
N LYS A 13 5.18 8.86 -1.16
CA LYS A 13 4.99 7.95 -0.02
C LYS A 13 4.56 6.55 -0.48
N LEU A 14 3.66 6.45 -1.47
CA LEU A 14 3.22 5.18 -2.03
C LEU A 14 4.37 4.48 -2.77
N GLU A 15 5.11 5.19 -3.61
CA GLU A 15 6.28 4.64 -4.32
C GLU A 15 7.33 4.13 -3.34
N LYS A 16 7.62 4.89 -2.27
CA LYS A 16 8.54 4.45 -1.22
C LYS A 16 8.01 3.23 -0.47
N ALA A 17 6.71 3.15 -0.20
CA ALA A 17 6.09 1.98 0.43
C ALA A 17 6.20 0.74 -0.46
N LEU A 18 5.97 0.88 -1.77
CA LEU A 18 6.14 -0.19 -2.76
C LEU A 18 7.61 -0.61 -2.90
N GLU A 19 8.53 0.34 -2.90
CA GLU A 19 9.97 0.08 -2.95
C GLU A 19 10.45 -0.68 -1.71
N MET A 20 10.01 -0.26 -0.51
CA MET A 20 10.31 -0.98 0.73
C MET A 20 9.69 -2.39 0.69
N LEU A 21 8.44 -2.53 0.26
CA LEU A 21 7.78 -3.84 0.15
C LEU A 21 8.57 -4.78 -0.76
N ARG A 22 9.11 -4.25 -1.87
CA ARG A 22 9.87 -5.03 -2.85
C ARG A 22 11.29 -5.35 -2.37
N ASN A 23 12.02 -4.37 -1.85
CA ASN A 23 13.46 -4.47 -1.57
C ASN A 23 13.78 -4.88 -0.14
N GLU A 24 12.92 -4.59 0.85
CA GLU A 24 13.21 -4.93 2.25
C GLU A 24 12.74 -6.32 2.64
N SER A 25 13.47 -6.98 3.55
CA SER A 25 13.12 -8.30 4.05
C SER A 25 11.84 -8.27 4.91
N PRO A 26 11.07 -9.37 4.98
CA PRO A 26 9.87 -9.46 5.82
C PRO A 26 10.12 -9.06 7.29
N GLN A 27 11.29 -9.40 7.83
CA GLN A 27 11.67 -9.04 9.19
C GLN A 27 11.84 -7.52 9.40
N GLU A 28 12.46 -6.82 8.45
CA GLU A 28 12.69 -5.38 8.52
C GLU A 28 11.38 -4.61 8.30
N LEU A 29 10.59 -5.06 7.34
CA LEU A 29 9.23 -4.57 7.14
C LEU A 29 8.39 -4.74 8.41
N ARG A 30 8.52 -5.87 9.11
CA ARG A 30 7.78 -6.12 10.36
C ARG A 30 8.23 -5.22 11.50
N ARG A 31 9.50 -4.83 11.54
CA ARG A 31 10.00 -3.85 12.51
C ARG A 31 9.51 -2.44 12.22
N LYS A 32 9.47 -2.04 10.96
CA LYS A 32 9.01 -0.70 10.54
C LYS A 32 7.49 -0.56 10.55
N LEU A 33 6.79 -1.57 10.03
CA LEU A 33 5.33 -1.62 9.99
C LEU A 33 4.74 -2.05 11.31
N GLY A 34 5.44 -2.84 12.14
CA GLY A 34 4.99 -3.16 13.49
C GLY A 34 5.01 -1.95 14.44
N GLN A 35 5.68 -0.85 14.07
CA GLN A 35 5.54 0.44 14.73
C GLN A 35 4.33 1.24 14.24
N MET A 36 3.74 0.87 13.11
CA MET A 36 2.51 1.46 12.58
C MET A 36 1.33 0.58 12.97
N ASP A 37 0.31 1.16 13.59
CA ASP A 37 -0.91 0.42 13.90
C ASP A 37 -1.51 -0.16 12.62
N THR A 38 -1.76 -1.47 12.59
CA THR A 38 -2.29 -2.09 11.38
C THR A 38 -3.71 -1.60 11.06
N GLN A 39 -4.42 -1.11 12.09
CA GLN A 39 -5.66 -0.33 11.96
C GLN A 39 -5.46 0.98 11.16
N GLU A 40 -4.36 1.70 11.38
CA GLU A 40 -4.03 2.91 10.61
C GLU A 40 -3.75 2.58 9.15
N ILE A 41 -3.07 1.45 8.89
CA ILE A 41 -2.81 0.96 7.54
C ILE A 41 -4.13 0.59 6.84
N LEU A 42 -5.02 -0.13 7.52
CA LEU A 42 -6.35 -0.47 7.01
C LEU A 42 -7.16 0.78 6.69
N GLN A 43 -7.21 1.76 7.59
CA GLN A 43 -7.91 3.03 7.34
C GLN A 43 -7.34 3.76 6.13
N LYS A 44 -6.02 3.83 5.99
CA LYS A 44 -5.39 4.44 4.81
C LYS A 44 -5.72 3.70 3.53
N ILE A 45 -5.81 2.36 3.56
CA ILE A 45 -6.19 1.56 2.39
C ILE A 45 -7.64 1.80 2.00
N ASP A 46 -8.56 1.88 2.96
CA ASP A 46 -9.95 2.29 2.69
C ASP A 46 -10.03 3.74 2.17
N GLU A 47 -9.08 4.61 2.55
CA GLU A 47 -8.96 5.94 1.95
C GLU A 47 -8.45 5.93 0.50
N PHE A 48 -7.73 4.89 0.06
CA PHE A 48 -7.25 4.75 -1.32
C PHE A 48 -8.35 4.17 -2.24
N ASP A 49 -9.43 4.94 -2.41
CA ASP A 49 -10.47 4.64 -3.39
C ASP A 49 -9.96 4.88 -4.83
N PRO A 50 -10.39 4.09 -5.84
CA PRO A 50 -10.12 4.33 -7.26
C PRO A 50 -10.24 5.80 -7.68
N ARG A 51 -11.23 6.52 -7.14
CA ARG A 51 -11.47 7.93 -7.42
C ARG A 51 -10.37 8.84 -6.87
N LYS A 52 -9.87 8.56 -5.66
CA LYS A 52 -8.79 9.32 -5.02
C LYS A 52 -7.46 9.04 -5.74
N LEU A 53 -7.20 7.77 -6.07
CA LEU A 53 -6.02 7.37 -6.85
C LEU A 53 -5.99 8.08 -8.21
N ASN A 54 -7.13 8.13 -8.91
CA ASN A 54 -7.25 8.82 -10.19
C ASN A 54 -7.07 10.34 -10.06
N GLN A 55 -7.61 10.96 -9.00
CA GLN A 55 -7.34 12.38 -8.68
C GLN A 55 -5.86 12.66 -8.40
N MET A 56 -5.12 11.68 -7.90
CA MET A 56 -3.68 11.76 -7.65
C MET A 56 -2.83 11.46 -8.90
N GLY A 57 -3.46 11.13 -10.04
CA GLY A 57 -2.76 10.71 -11.25
C GLY A 57 -2.06 9.36 -11.09
N ILE A 58 -2.58 8.49 -10.21
CA ILE A 58 -2.11 7.13 -10.01
C ILE A 58 -3.13 6.19 -10.64
N SER A 59 -2.71 5.48 -11.69
CA SER A 59 -3.54 4.48 -12.33
C SER A 59 -3.55 3.18 -11.53
N LEU A 60 -4.73 2.62 -11.29
CA LEU A 60 -4.87 1.28 -10.68
C LEU A 60 -4.09 0.22 -11.46
N ASP A 61 -4.05 0.34 -12.80
CA ASP A 61 -3.25 -0.50 -13.69
C ASP A 61 -1.75 -0.43 -13.38
N GLU A 62 -1.24 0.76 -13.06
CA GLU A 62 0.17 0.98 -12.71
C GLU A 62 0.50 0.35 -11.36
N ILE A 63 -0.43 0.42 -10.39
CA ILE A 63 -0.30 -0.29 -9.12
C ILE A 63 -0.35 -1.80 -9.38
N LYS A 64 -1.32 -2.30 -10.13
CA LYS A 64 -1.48 -3.73 -10.44
C LYS A 64 -0.25 -4.32 -11.15
N SER A 65 0.44 -3.53 -11.97
CA SER A 65 1.70 -3.91 -12.62
C SER A 65 2.90 -3.91 -11.64
N LYS A 66 2.84 -3.10 -10.58
CA LYS A 66 3.89 -2.96 -9.56
C LYS A 66 3.75 -3.92 -8.37
N VAL A 67 2.55 -4.45 -8.10
CA VAL A 67 2.29 -5.38 -6.98
C VAL A 67 1.94 -6.77 -7.50
N THR A 68 2.65 -7.79 -7.01
CA THR A 68 2.46 -9.19 -7.41
C THR A 68 1.87 -10.03 -6.27
N GLU A 69 1.49 -11.28 -6.57
CA GLU A 69 1.03 -12.23 -5.55
C GLU A 69 2.04 -12.44 -4.42
N ARG A 70 3.33 -12.47 -4.75
CA ARG A 70 4.41 -12.60 -3.77
C ARG A 70 4.48 -11.42 -2.80
N ASP A 71 4.14 -10.22 -3.26
CA ASP A 71 4.11 -9.02 -2.42
C ASP A 71 2.95 -9.09 -1.41
N PHE A 72 1.80 -9.66 -1.82
CA PHE A 72 0.69 -9.93 -0.91
C PHE A 72 1.05 -11.00 0.12
N GLU A 73 1.68 -12.10 -0.30
CA GLU A 73 2.16 -13.13 0.63
C GLU A 73 3.16 -12.56 1.63
N LYS A 74 4.05 -11.68 1.18
CA LYS A 74 5.00 -10.96 2.02
C LYS A 74 4.29 -10.07 3.05
N LEU A 75 3.25 -9.33 2.64
CA LEU A 75 2.40 -8.56 3.54
C LEU A 75 1.77 -9.44 4.63
N VAL A 76 1.26 -10.63 4.29
CA VAL A 76 0.71 -11.58 5.26
C VAL A 76 1.79 -12.10 6.21
N GLN A 77 2.99 -12.40 5.72
CA GLN A 77 4.10 -12.84 6.58
C GLN A 77 4.58 -11.75 7.55
N VAL A 78 4.51 -10.49 7.11
CA VAL A 78 4.93 -9.32 7.88
C VAL A 78 3.90 -8.95 8.94
N LEU A 79 2.65 -8.74 8.53
CA LEU A 79 1.59 -8.21 9.38
C LEU A 79 0.73 -9.32 10.01
N GLY A 80 0.96 -10.58 9.66
CA GLY A 80 0.23 -11.72 10.21
C GLY A 80 -1.26 -11.71 9.78
N PRO A 81 -2.19 -11.98 10.71
CA PRO A 81 -3.63 -12.01 10.43
C PRO A 81 -4.15 -10.73 9.77
N ASP A 82 -3.68 -9.57 10.23
CA ASP A 82 -4.09 -8.29 9.69
C ASP A 82 -3.54 -8.05 8.28
N GLY A 83 -2.36 -8.60 7.98
CA GLY A 83 -1.78 -8.61 6.65
C GLY A 83 -2.65 -9.35 5.63
N ALA A 84 -3.30 -10.44 6.05
CA ALA A 84 -4.24 -11.17 5.19
C ALA A 84 -5.47 -10.31 4.84
N ILE A 85 -6.00 -9.57 5.81
CA ILE A 85 -7.14 -8.65 5.61
C ILE A 85 -6.74 -7.52 4.65
N ILE A 86 -5.58 -6.91 4.86
CA ILE A 86 -5.02 -5.86 4.00
C ILE A 86 -4.81 -6.38 2.57
N ALA A 87 -4.17 -7.54 2.42
CA ALA A 87 -3.93 -8.14 1.12
C ALA A 87 -5.24 -8.43 0.37
N GLN A 88 -6.27 -8.91 1.08
CA GLN A 88 -7.58 -9.18 0.50
C GLN A 88 -8.29 -7.90 0.04
N ARG A 89 -8.21 -6.81 0.84
CA ARG A 89 -8.73 -5.49 0.47
C ARG A 89 -8.03 -4.92 -0.76
N LEU A 90 -6.69 -4.93 -0.79
CA LEU A 90 -5.92 -4.48 -1.94
C LEU A 90 -6.22 -5.30 -3.19
N LYS A 91 -6.29 -6.63 -3.08
CA LYS A 91 -6.72 -7.50 -4.19
C LYS A 91 -8.11 -7.14 -4.70
N SER A 92 -9.03 -6.74 -3.82
CA SER A 92 -10.39 -6.33 -4.20
C SER A 92 -10.42 -4.95 -4.86
N LEU A 93 -9.54 -4.02 -4.46
CA LEU A 93 -9.38 -2.71 -5.09
C LEU A 93 -8.75 -2.79 -6.49
N LEU A 94 -7.88 -3.79 -6.72
CA LEU A 94 -7.19 -4.02 -7.99
C LEU A 94 -7.93 -4.98 -8.93
N LYS A 95 -9.08 -5.50 -8.52
CA LYS A 95 -9.90 -6.45 -9.30
C LYS A 95 -10.69 -5.70 -10.36
#